data_AF-A0AB72Z8U1-F1
#
_entry.id   AF-A0AB72Z8U1-F1
#
_cell.length_a   1.000
_cell.length_b   1.000
_cell.length_c   1.000
_cell.angle_alpha   90.00
_cell.angle_beta   90.00
_cell.angle_gamma   90.00
#
_symmetry.space_group_name_H-M   'P 1'
#
loop_
_entity.id
_entity.type
_entity.pdbx_description
1 polymer ?
#
loop_
_entity_poly.entity_id
_entity_poly.type
_entity_poly.pdbx_seq_one_letter_code
_entity_poly.pdbx_strand_id
1 'polypeptide(L)'
;YEVTLNAVNEDGVAAEAKIFIVRILKSPAPIITVDPEVSYDSAIIKNETELLKEVRAKTNDNSAITSDAPDKVKWQTPGSYTVTLNAVNEDGIPADPVTFIVHIVEAKKAPIVIEENPADTPTKPSKQKIKEKIVIKKITKLPRTGDTQSKAILGGVLCLGAWFLFRKK
;
A
#
# COMPACT_ATOMS: atom_id res chain seq x y z
N TYR A 1 -28.43 -4.40 32.85
CA TYR A 1 -29.54 -3.43 32.91
C TYR A 1 -30.66 -4.05 33.70
N GLU A 2 -31.17 -3.33 34.69
CA GLU A 2 -32.35 -3.76 35.44
C GLU A 2 -33.59 -3.23 34.74
N VAL A 3 -34.58 -4.10 34.54
CA VAL A 3 -35.86 -3.77 33.94
C VAL A 3 -36.94 -4.12 34.94
N THR A 4 -37.85 -3.19 35.17
CA THR A 4 -38.99 -3.39 36.07
C THR A 4 -40.26 -3.57 35.24
N LEU A 5 -40.93 -4.71 35.40
CA LEU A 5 -42.28 -4.92 34.87
C LEU A 5 -43.29 -4.44 35.90
N ASN A 6 -44.10 -3.47 35.49
CA ASN A 6 -45.27 -3.02 36.22
C ASN A 6 -46.51 -3.45 35.44
N ALA A 7 -47.53 -3.90 36.15
CA ALA A 7 -48.84 -4.19 35.58
C ALA A 7 -49.92 -3.54 36.43
N VAL A 8 -50.95 -3.03 35.79
CA VAL A 8 -52.14 -2.43 36.43
C VAL A 8 -53.36 -3.01 35.74
N ASN A 9 -54.38 -3.42 36.50
CA ASN A 9 -55.64 -3.92 35.94
C ASN A 9 -56.59 -2.76 35.52
N GLU A 10 -57.74 -3.07 34.93
CA GLU A 10 -58.71 -2.07 34.47
C GLU A 10 -59.22 -1.15 35.60
N ASP A 11 -59.24 -1.66 36.84
CA ASP A 11 -59.66 -0.93 38.04
C ASP A 11 -58.55 -0.03 38.63
N GLY A 12 -57.35 0.01 38.03
CA GLY A 12 -56.25 0.85 38.50
C GLY A 12 -55.41 0.25 39.64
N VAL A 13 -55.59 -1.03 39.98
CA VAL A 13 -54.80 -1.72 41.01
C VAL A 13 -53.51 -2.27 40.40
N ALA A 14 -52.37 -1.90 40.98
CA ALA A 14 -51.06 -2.37 40.55
C ALA A 14 -50.72 -3.77 41.10
N ALA A 15 -50.14 -4.61 40.25
CA ALA A 15 -49.50 -5.86 40.67
C ALA A 15 -48.14 -5.59 41.34
N GLU A 16 -47.62 -6.57 42.08
CA GLU A 16 -46.25 -6.53 42.58
C GLU A 16 -45.27 -6.43 41.40
N ALA A 17 -44.37 -5.44 41.44
CA ALA A 17 -43.39 -5.23 40.40
C ALA A 17 -42.39 -6.39 40.34
N LYS A 18 -42.04 -6.82 39.12
CA LYS A 18 -41.01 -7.85 38.92
C LYS A 18 -39.77 -7.28 38.25
N ILE A 19 -38.61 -7.57 38.81
CA ILE A 19 -37.32 -7.15 38.25
C ILE A 19 -36.74 -8.27 37.37
N PHE A 20 -36.22 -7.89 36.20
CA PHE A 20 -35.42 -8.73 35.31
C PHE A 20 -34.04 -8.10 35.07
N ILE A 21 -32.99 -8.91 35.04
CA ILE A 21 -31.63 -8.47 34.77
C ILE A 21 -31.26 -8.84 33.33
N VAL A 22 -31.08 -7.82 32.49
CA VAL A 22 -30.46 -7.96 31.16
C VAL A 22 -28.95 -7.92 31.30
N ARG A 23 -28.27 -8.96 30.83
CA ARG A 23 -26.80 -8.99 30.71
C ARG A 23 -26.42 -8.76 29.26
N ILE A 24 -25.58 -7.75 29.00
CA ILE A 24 -24.89 -7.63 27.71
C ILE A 24 -23.55 -8.32 27.88
N LEU A 25 -23.33 -9.36 27.08
CA LEU A 25 -22.06 -10.07 27.01
C LEU A 25 -21.20 -9.41 25.94
N LYS A 26 -19.91 -9.29 26.21
CA LYS A 26 -18.91 -8.84 25.23
C LYS A 26 -18.15 -10.04 24.70
N SER A 27 -17.73 -9.93 23.46
CA SER A 27 -16.81 -10.87 22.82
C SER A 27 -15.43 -10.80 23.49
N PRO A 28 -14.69 -11.93 23.54
CA PRO A 28 -13.33 -11.94 24.06
C PRO A 28 -12.41 -11.05 23.21
N ALA A 29 -11.25 -10.71 23.77
CA ALA A 29 -10.21 -9.98 23.03
C ALA A 29 -9.78 -10.74 21.76
N PRO A 30 -9.48 -10.02 20.66
CA PRO A 30 -8.91 -10.64 19.47
C PRO A 30 -7.56 -11.29 19.77
N ILE A 31 -7.25 -12.38 19.08
CA ILE A 31 -5.94 -13.03 19.07
C ILE A 31 -5.28 -12.76 17.72
N ILE A 32 -4.14 -12.07 17.73
CA ILE A 32 -3.36 -11.76 16.53
C ILE A 32 -2.42 -12.91 16.22
N THR A 33 -2.40 -13.36 14.96
CA THR A 33 -1.44 -14.32 14.42
C THR A 33 -0.71 -13.69 13.26
N VAL A 34 0.62 -13.79 13.25
CA VAL A 34 1.49 -13.21 12.22
C VAL A 34 2.75 -14.06 12.07
N ASP A 35 3.33 -14.08 10.87
CA ASP A 35 4.67 -14.62 10.68
C ASP A 35 5.70 -13.77 11.45
N PRO A 36 6.60 -14.41 12.22
CA PRO A 36 7.44 -13.68 13.18
C PRO A 36 8.50 -12.80 12.50
N GLU A 37 8.90 -13.13 11.27
CA GLU A 37 9.94 -12.42 10.55
C GLU A 37 9.68 -12.39 9.03
N VAL A 38 10.15 -11.32 8.39
CA VAL A 38 10.17 -11.17 6.93
C VAL A 38 11.41 -10.38 6.50
N SER A 39 11.93 -10.64 5.29
CA SER A 39 13.15 -9.99 4.79
C SER A 39 12.94 -9.38 3.41
N TYR A 40 13.50 -8.18 3.19
CA TYR A 40 13.44 -7.43 1.95
C TYR A 40 14.79 -6.80 1.60
N ASP A 41 15.06 -6.65 0.31
CA ASP A 41 16.17 -5.81 -0.17
C ASP A 41 15.88 -4.33 0.08
N SER A 42 16.92 -3.54 0.35
CA SER A 42 16.83 -2.09 0.62
C SER A 42 16.32 -1.24 -0.55
N ALA A 43 16.17 -1.85 -1.74
CA ALA A 43 15.57 -1.25 -2.92
C ALA A 43 14.03 -1.44 -3.00
N ILE A 44 13.46 -2.33 -2.18
CA ILE A 44 12.02 -2.64 -2.15
C ILE A 44 11.35 -1.77 -1.09
N ILE A 45 10.24 -1.14 -1.46
CA ILE A 45 9.40 -0.38 -0.53
C ILE A 45 8.02 -1.02 -0.55
N LYS A 46 7.51 -1.36 0.64
CA LYS A 46 6.14 -1.87 0.82
C LYS A 46 5.30 -0.85 1.59
N ASN A 47 4.02 -0.79 1.24
CA ASN A 47 3.03 -0.16 2.11
C ASN A 47 2.58 -1.14 3.20
N GLU A 48 1.88 -0.62 4.21
CA GLU A 48 1.40 -1.41 5.35
C GLU A 48 0.52 -2.60 4.91
N THR A 49 -0.44 -2.39 4.03
CA THR A 49 -1.38 -3.44 3.58
C THR A 49 -0.65 -4.60 2.91
N GLU A 50 0.34 -4.31 2.05
CA GLU A 50 1.16 -5.34 1.41
C GLU A 50 2.00 -6.11 2.42
N LEU A 51 2.64 -5.39 3.35
CA LEU A 51 3.45 -5.99 4.40
C LEU A 51 2.61 -6.95 5.25
N LEU A 52 1.46 -6.50 5.77
CA LEU A 52 0.57 -7.31 6.60
C LEU A 52 0.06 -8.56 5.87
N LYS A 53 -0.21 -8.44 4.56
CA LYS A 53 -0.61 -9.58 3.73
C LYS A 53 0.52 -10.60 3.58
N GLU A 54 1.75 -10.15 3.37
CA GLU A 54 2.91 -11.03 3.17
C GLU A 54 3.27 -11.79 4.45
N VAL A 55 3.18 -11.15 5.62
CA VAL A 55 3.36 -11.81 6.93
C VAL A 55 2.11 -12.57 7.41
N ARG A 56 1.09 -12.71 6.55
CA ARG A 56 -0.17 -13.43 6.82
C ARG A 56 -0.82 -12.99 8.14
N ALA A 57 -0.73 -11.69 8.45
CA ALA A 57 -1.29 -11.13 9.67
C ALA A 57 -2.82 -11.29 9.66
N LYS A 58 -3.38 -11.88 10.73
CA LYS A 58 -4.82 -12.09 10.89
C LYS A 58 -5.22 -12.10 12.36
N THR A 59 -6.49 -11.84 12.61
CA THR A 59 -7.14 -12.04 13.90
C THR A 59 -8.04 -13.27 13.84
N ASN A 60 -8.32 -13.88 14.99
CA ASN A 60 -9.23 -15.03 15.09
C ASN A 60 -10.71 -14.66 14.85
N ASP A 61 -11.06 -13.38 15.00
CA ASP A 61 -12.42 -12.84 14.95
C ASP A 61 -12.66 -11.88 13.77
N ASN A 62 -11.66 -11.71 12.90
CA ASN A 62 -11.64 -10.75 11.78
C ASN A 62 -11.63 -9.27 12.21
N SER A 63 -11.30 -8.95 13.46
CA SER A 63 -10.99 -7.59 13.89
C SER A 63 -9.89 -6.98 13.03
N ALA A 64 -10.03 -5.69 12.69
CA ALA A 64 -9.06 -4.96 11.88
C ALA A 64 -7.71 -4.85 12.61
N ILE A 65 -6.62 -5.13 11.88
CA ILE A 65 -5.25 -4.98 12.37
C ILE A 65 -4.71 -3.61 11.97
N THR A 66 -3.98 -2.99 12.90
CA THR A 66 -3.22 -1.75 12.71
C THR A 66 -1.75 -1.99 13.05
N SER A 67 -0.84 -1.27 12.40
CA SER A 67 0.60 -1.45 12.56
C SER A 67 1.34 -0.12 12.73
N ASP A 68 2.44 -0.14 13.48
CA ASP A 68 3.39 0.99 13.57
C ASP A 68 4.50 0.93 12.49
N ALA A 69 4.39 0.03 11.52
CA ALA A 69 5.36 -0.13 10.43
C ALA A 69 5.66 1.16 9.64
N PRO A 70 4.67 2.02 9.30
CA PRO A 70 4.94 3.26 8.56
C PRO A 70 5.90 4.21 9.28
N ASP A 71 5.92 4.17 10.62
CA ASP A 71 6.75 5.04 11.45
C ASP A 71 8.10 4.39 11.81
N LYS A 72 8.15 3.07 11.92
CA LYS A 72 9.34 2.34 12.39
C LYS A 72 10.25 1.80 11.28
N VAL A 73 9.69 1.31 10.17
CA VAL A 73 10.47 0.60 9.14
C VAL A 73 11.12 1.60 8.19
N LYS A 74 12.46 1.58 8.13
CA LYS A 74 13.22 2.39 7.17
C LYS A 74 13.71 1.52 6.01
N TRP A 75 12.87 1.41 4.98
CA TRP A 75 13.08 0.54 3.81
C TRP A 75 14.44 0.69 3.10
N GLN A 76 15.02 1.88 3.08
CA GLN A 76 16.29 2.14 2.38
C GLN A 76 17.52 2.06 3.29
N THR A 77 17.34 1.58 4.52
CA THR A 77 18.42 1.48 5.51
C THR A 77 18.50 0.04 6.02
N PRO A 78 19.58 -0.69 5.71
CA PRO A 78 19.77 -2.03 6.22
C PRO A 78 19.67 -2.08 7.75
N GLY A 79 18.95 -3.06 8.26
CA GLY A 79 18.67 -3.19 9.69
C GLY A 79 17.45 -4.06 9.97
N SER A 80 17.26 -4.39 11.24
CA SER A 80 16.09 -5.13 11.73
C SER A 80 15.16 -4.18 12.46
N TYR A 81 13.91 -4.11 12.03
CA TYR A 81 12.89 -3.22 12.58
C TYR A 81 11.82 -4.05 13.27
N THR A 82 11.62 -3.82 14.57
CA THR A 82 10.53 -4.44 15.32
C THR A 82 9.25 -3.64 15.12
N VAL A 83 8.24 -4.30 14.53
CA VAL A 83 6.92 -3.74 14.26
C VAL A 83 5.92 -4.31 15.27
N THR A 84 5.00 -3.48 15.74
CA THR A 84 3.93 -3.83 16.68
C THR A 84 2.59 -3.84 15.96
N LEU A 85 1.81 -4.89 16.14
CA LEU A 85 0.45 -5.04 15.66
C LEU A 85 -0.54 -4.89 16.81
N ASN A 86 -1.62 -4.14 16.54
CA ASN A 86 -2.74 -3.96 17.45
C ASN A 86 -4.05 -4.28 16.74
N ALA A 87 -5.05 -4.72 17.48
CA ALA A 87 -6.40 -4.94 17.00
C ALA A 87 -7.42 -4.64 18.11
N VAL A 88 -8.63 -4.25 17.72
CA VAL A 88 -9.76 -3.99 18.62
C VAL A 88 -11.01 -4.59 18.00
N ASN A 89 -11.79 -5.34 18.78
CA ASN A 89 -13.05 -5.92 18.31
C ASN A 89 -14.20 -4.90 18.31
N GLU A 90 -15.35 -5.31 17.76
CA GLU A 90 -16.56 -4.48 17.67
C GLU A 90 -17.08 -4.01 19.05
N ASP A 91 -16.79 -4.77 20.12
CA ASP A 91 -17.14 -4.46 21.51
C ASP A 91 -16.14 -3.50 22.21
N GLY A 92 -15.12 -3.04 21.47
CA GLY A 92 -14.08 -2.13 21.97
C GLY A 92 -13.04 -2.80 22.87
N ILE A 93 -12.92 -4.13 22.83
CA ILE A 93 -11.93 -4.88 23.61
C ILE A 93 -10.63 -4.99 22.79
N PRO A 94 -9.50 -4.49 23.31
CA PRO A 94 -8.22 -4.56 22.61
C PRO A 94 -7.61 -5.97 22.70
N ALA A 95 -6.89 -6.34 21.65
CA ALA A 95 -6.01 -7.51 21.65
C ALA A 95 -4.74 -7.25 22.46
N ASP A 96 -4.09 -8.33 22.89
CA ASP A 96 -2.71 -8.25 23.33
C ASP A 96 -1.82 -7.91 22.11
N PRO A 97 -0.97 -6.86 22.18
CA PRO A 97 -0.13 -6.49 21.05
C PRO A 97 0.86 -7.59 20.68
N VAL A 98 1.04 -7.82 19.38
CA VAL A 98 1.97 -8.83 18.86
C VAL A 98 3.04 -8.16 18.01
N THR A 99 4.29 -8.56 18.16
CA THR A 99 5.41 -7.99 17.40
C THR A 99 5.97 -8.98 16.38
N PHE A 100 6.47 -8.46 15.26
CA PHE A 100 7.26 -9.20 14.27
C PHE A 100 8.45 -8.37 13.79
N ILE A 101 9.43 -9.00 13.15
CA ILE A 101 10.67 -8.36 12.70
C ILE A 101 10.69 -8.22 11.19
N VAL A 102 10.96 -7.00 10.71
CA VAL A 102 11.24 -6.72 9.30
C VAL A 102 12.74 -6.54 9.13
N HIS A 103 13.38 -7.44 8.39
CA HIS A 103 14.79 -7.33 8.02
C HIS A 103 14.92 -6.62 6.69
N ILE A 104 15.67 -5.52 6.68
CA ILE A 104 16.10 -4.85 5.46
C ILE A 104 17.56 -5.20 5.23
N VAL A 105 17.84 -5.86 4.12
CA VAL A 105 19.21 -6.25 3.71
C VAL A 105 19.71 -5.35 2.58
N GLU A 106 21.01 -5.17 2.48
CA GLU A 106 21.60 -4.39 1.39
C GLU A 106 21.28 -5.04 0.05
N ALA A 107 20.63 -4.27 -0.85
CA ALA A 107 20.32 -4.75 -2.18
C ALA A 107 21.60 -5.12 -2.93
N LYS A 108 21.63 -6.34 -3.48
CA LYS A 108 22.77 -6.77 -4.30
C LYS A 108 22.86 -5.91 -5.56
N LYS A 109 23.91 -5.08 -5.67
CA LYS A 109 24.18 -4.31 -6.89
C LYS A 109 24.42 -5.27 -8.05
N ALA A 110 23.68 -5.12 -9.14
CA ALA A 110 24.02 -5.76 -10.40
C ALA A 110 25.39 -5.24 -10.87
N PRO A 111 26.29 -6.10 -11.41
CA PRO A 111 27.52 -5.63 -12.01
C PRO A 111 27.17 -4.68 -13.16
N ILE A 112 27.81 -3.50 -13.17
CA ILE A 112 27.74 -2.57 -14.30
C ILE A 112 28.46 -3.26 -15.46
N VAL A 113 27.72 -3.79 -16.41
CA VAL A 113 28.29 -4.19 -17.71
C VAL A 113 28.57 -2.89 -18.46
N ILE A 114 29.82 -2.43 -18.41
CA ILE A 114 30.30 -1.48 -19.38
C ILE A 114 30.40 -2.29 -20.67
N GLU A 115 29.41 -2.16 -21.56
CA GLU A 115 29.57 -2.62 -22.94
C GLU A 115 30.63 -1.72 -23.58
N GLU A 116 31.88 -2.14 -23.44
CA GLU A 116 33.01 -1.53 -24.11
C GLU A 116 32.86 -1.78 -25.61
N ASN A 117 32.35 -0.77 -26.32
CA ASN A 117 32.34 -0.74 -27.78
C ASN A 117 33.80 -0.87 -28.27
N PRO A 118 34.18 -1.91 -29.04
CA PRO A 118 35.56 -2.13 -29.44
C PRO A 118 35.89 -1.29 -30.68
N ALA A 119 36.05 0.02 -30.48
CA ALA A 119 36.78 0.89 -31.38
C ALA A 119 37.02 2.25 -30.70
N ASP A 120 38.10 2.33 -29.92
CA ASP A 120 39.10 3.39 -30.11
C ASP A 120 40.21 3.28 -29.06
N THR A 121 41.45 3.15 -29.53
CA THR A 121 42.68 3.36 -28.76
C THR A 121 43.61 4.21 -29.64
N PRO A 122 44.58 4.96 -29.09
CA PRO A 122 44.47 6.03 -28.12
C PRO A 122 45.13 7.34 -28.65
N THR A 123 44.67 8.52 -28.25
CA THR A 123 45.46 9.76 -28.42
C THR A 123 45.57 10.57 -27.12
N LYS A 124 46.83 10.84 -26.78
CA LYS A 124 47.43 11.41 -25.55
C LYS A 124 46.95 12.87 -25.23
N PRO A 125 47.12 13.42 -24.00
CA PRO A 125 46.14 14.29 -23.36
C PRO A 125 46.40 15.79 -23.55
N SER A 126 45.34 16.58 -23.36
CA SER A 126 45.43 18.02 -23.10
C SER A 126 44.76 18.37 -21.77
N LYS A 127 45.54 19.03 -20.91
CA LYS A 127 45.07 19.69 -19.68
C LYS A 127 44.15 20.84 -20.06
N GLN A 128 43.05 21.05 -19.34
CA GLN A 128 42.68 22.38 -18.82
C GLN A 128 41.53 22.33 -17.80
N LYS A 129 41.80 23.03 -16.70
CA LYS A 129 41.02 23.39 -15.52
C LYS A 129 39.96 24.43 -15.88
N ILE A 130 38.76 24.40 -15.27
CA ILE A 130 37.81 25.52 -14.92
C ILE A 130 36.58 24.84 -14.26
N LYS A 131 36.31 24.93 -12.94
CA LYS A 131 35.65 25.98 -12.13
C LYS A 131 34.20 26.37 -12.54
N GLU A 132 33.28 26.03 -11.63
CA GLU A 132 31.98 26.65 -11.25
C GLU A 132 31.02 27.19 -12.32
N LYS A 133 29.72 26.78 -12.25
CA LYS A 133 28.58 27.65 -11.84
C LYS A 133 27.25 26.89 -11.87
N ILE A 134 26.52 26.98 -10.75
CA ILE A 134 25.11 26.60 -10.53
C ILE A 134 24.19 27.38 -11.51
N VAL A 135 23.13 26.76 -12.05
CA VAL A 135 21.75 27.32 -12.16
C VAL A 135 20.78 26.29 -12.76
N ILE A 136 19.66 26.13 -12.05
CA ILE A 136 18.48 25.28 -12.29
C ILE A 136 17.77 25.65 -13.61
N LYS A 137 17.29 24.66 -14.38
CA LYS A 137 16.27 24.90 -15.42
C LYS A 137 15.32 23.71 -15.67
N LYS A 138 14.12 23.84 -15.09
CA LYS A 138 12.76 23.56 -15.60
C LYS A 138 12.48 22.28 -16.44
N ILE A 139 11.54 21.48 -15.94
CA ILE A 139 10.86 20.34 -16.59
C ILE A 139 10.11 20.78 -17.86
N THR A 140 10.28 20.05 -18.96
CA THR A 140 9.28 19.91 -20.03
C THR A 140 9.48 18.59 -20.78
N LYS A 141 8.38 17.84 -20.95
CA LYS A 141 8.24 16.51 -21.57
C LYS A 141 8.00 16.64 -23.08
N LEU A 142 8.34 15.61 -23.90
CA LEU A 142 7.81 15.17 -25.23
C LEU A 142 8.94 14.71 -26.18
N PRO A 143 8.68 13.94 -27.27
CA PRO A 143 7.91 12.70 -27.44
C PRO A 143 8.77 11.54 -28.04
N ARG A 144 8.18 10.35 -28.17
CA ARG A 144 8.79 9.12 -28.73
C ARG A 144 8.94 9.20 -30.26
N THR A 145 10.17 9.05 -30.75
CA THR A 145 10.57 8.71 -32.13
C THR A 145 10.81 7.19 -32.19
N GLY A 146 10.65 6.44 -33.27
CA GLY A 146 10.21 6.63 -34.64
C GLY A 146 10.43 5.29 -35.33
N ASP A 147 9.46 4.78 -36.07
CA ASP A 147 9.65 3.62 -36.94
C ASP A 147 9.18 4.00 -38.35
N THR A 148 10.08 3.89 -39.32
CA THR A 148 9.77 3.98 -40.75
C THR A 148 10.70 3.02 -41.47
N GLN A 149 10.14 1.98 -42.10
CA GLN A 149 10.56 1.25 -43.31
C GLN A 149 9.31 0.42 -43.72
N SER A 150 8.86 0.21 -44.96
CA SER A 150 9.26 0.55 -46.32
C SER A 150 8.05 0.25 -47.26
N LYS A 151 8.05 0.83 -48.47
CA LYS A 151 7.06 0.71 -49.58
C LYS A 151 6.43 -0.69 -49.82
N ALA A 152 5.13 -0.74 -50.15
CA ALA A 152 4.59 -1.27 -51.42
C ALA A 152 3.03 -1.40 -51.46
N ILE A 153 2.42 -0.75 -52.47
CA ILE A 153 1.35 -1.28 -53.36
C ILE A 153 -0.13 -1.32 -52.90
N LEU A 154 -0.96 -0.65 -53.73
CA LEU A 154 -2.35 -0.91 -54.17
C LEU A 154 -3.58 -0.62 -53.30
N GLY A 155 -4.54 0.04 -53.97
CA GLY A 155 -5.98 0.10 -53.64
C GLY A 155 -6.33 1.38 -52.88
N GLY A 156 -6.91 2.43 -53.47
CA GLY A 156 -7.89 2.48 -54.55
C GLY A 156 -9.28 2.75 -53.94
N VAL A 157 -10.02 3.68 -54.56
CA VAL A 157 -11.44 4.04 -54.30
C VAL A 157 -11.62 4.99 -53.10
N LEU A 158 -11.74 6.32 -53.23
CA LEU A 158 -12.63 7.16 -54.05
C LEU A 158 -14.12 6.81 -53.91
N CYS A 159 -14.83 7.52 -53.02
CA CYS A 159 -16.18 8.10 -53.22
C CYS A 159 -16.76 8.47 -51.84
N LEU A 160 -16.82 9.76 -51.52
CA LEU A 160 -17.97 10.66 -51.72
C LEU A 160 -19.00 10.57 -50.57
N GLY A 161 -18.96 11.60 -49.72
CA GLY A 161 -20.13 12.32 -49.23
C GLY A 161 -21.04 11.64 -48.22
N ALA A 162 -21.22 12.27 -47.05
CA ALA A 162 -22.48 12.93 -46.71
C ALA A 162 -22.37 13.61 -45.35
N TRP A 163 -22.80 14.88 -45.33
CA TRP A 163 -23.37 15.54 -44.16
C TRP A 163 -24.22 14.59 -43.32
N PHE A 164 -24.15 14.68 -42.00
CA PHE A 164 -25.39 14.82 -41.24
C PHE A 164 -25.16 15.51 -39.90
N LEU A 165 -26.14 16.33 -39.58
CA LEU A 165 -26.20 17.35 -38.53
C LEU A 165 -26.33 16.77 -37.12
N PHE A 166 -25.83 17.56 -36.16
CA PHE A 166 -26.45 17.89 -34.86
C PHE A 166 -27.51 16.92 -34.30
N ARG A 167 -27.30 16.44 -33.06
CA ARG A 167 -28.15 16.90 -31.93
C ARG A 167 -27.57 16.54 -30.56
N LYS A 168 -27.59 17.54 -29.68
CA LYS A 168 -27.61 17.45 -28.21
C LYS A 168 -28.66 16.43 -27.71
N LYS A 169 -28.32 15.65 -26.68
CA LYS A 169 -28.63 15.95 -25.27
C LYS A 169 -27.98 14.91 -24.37
#